data_AF-A0A1H2XTM0-F1
#
_entry.id   AF-A0A1H2XTM0-F1
#
_cell.length_a   1.000
_cell.length_b   1.000
_cell.length_c   1.000
_cell.angle_alpha   90.00
_cell.angle_beta   90.00
_cell.angle_gamma   90.00
#
_symmetry.space_group_name_H-M   'P 1'
#
loop_
_entity.id
_entity.type
_entity.pdbx_description
1 polymer ?
#
loop_
_entity_poly.entity_id
_entity_poly.type
_entity_poly.pdbx_seq_one_letter_code
_entity_poly.pdbx_strand_id
1 'polypeptide(L)'
;MGDIVSLKDSLMITLFSMVVVFIALLAIAYIINILKIVLNGKEEKEKEQGLENKEIVQIKEVEGTPPKEADDKELVAVIAAAIASSLGVAIPQIRIKTIRRINTLSPAWSEAGRKEQITNRL
;
A
#
# COMPACT_ATOMS: atom_id res chain seq x y z
N MET A 1 -39.65 27.69 -31.44
CA MET A 1 -38.82 26.65 -32.09
C MET A 1 -38.04 25.94 -30.99
N GLY A 2 -38.52 24.79 -30.54
CA GLY A 2 -37.74 23.92 -29.66
C GLY A 2 -37.11 22.87 -30.56
N ASP A 3 -35.85 23.09 -30.97
CA ASP A 3 -35.10 22.08 -31.68
C ASP A 3 -34.92 20.91 -30.71
N ILE A 4 -35.67 19.84 -30.94
CA ILE A 4 -35.50 18.59 -30.19
C ILE A 4 -34.04 18.17 -30.39
N VAL A 5 -33.22 18.36 -29.37
CA VAL A 5 -31.85 17.88 -29.34
C VAL A 5 -31.92 16.41 -29.76
N SER A 6 -31.38 16.09 -30.94
CA SER A 6 -31.63 14.81 -31.56
C SER A 6 -31.09 13.75 -30.62
N LEU A 7 -31.89 12.73 -30.29
CA LEU A 7 -31.42 11.61 -29.45
C LEU A 7 -30.12 11.00 -30.00
N LYS A 8 -29.92 11.11 -31.31
CA LYS A 8 -28.68 10.72 -31.99
C LYS A 8 -27.48 11.59 -31.58
N ASP A 9 -27.66 12.89 -31.43
CA ASP A 9 -26.60 13.82 -31.03
C ASP A 9 -26.20 13.59 -29.57
N SER A 10 -27.19 13.38 -28.69
CA SER A 10 -26.97 13.03 -27.28
C SER A 10 -26.31 11.65 -27.11
N LEU A 11 -26.61 10.71 -28.00
CA LEU A 11 -25.96 9.40 -28.00
C LEU A 11 -24.51 9.50 -28.48
N MET A 12 -24.25 10.31 -29.52
CA MET A 12 -22.90 10.55 -30.03
C MET A 12 -22.00 11.26 -29.01
N ILE A 13 -22.52 12.27 -28.29
CA ILE A 13 -21.72 12.97 -27.28
C ILE A 13 -21.38 12.07 -26.08
N THR A 14 -22.27 11.14 -25.72
CA THR A 14 -22.02 10.17 -24.64
C THR A 14 -20.93 9.19 -25.03
N LEU A 15 -21.01 8.66 -26.26
CA LEU A 15 -19.98 7.75 -26.78
C LEU A 15 -18.64 8.45 -26.92
N PHE A 16 -18.63 9.70 -27.40
CA PHE A 16 -17.43 10.52 -27.49
C PHE A 16 -16.80 10.76 -26.10
N SER A 17 -17.62 11.11 -25.11
CA SER A 17 -17.17 11.29 -23.73
C SER A 17 -16.59 9.99 -23.15
N MET A 18 -17.21 8.84 -23.44
CA MET A 18 -16.72 7.53 -23.02
C MET A 18 -15.34 7.21 -23.59
N VAL A 19 -15.13 7.51 -24.88
CA VAL A 19 -13.82 7.33 -25.54
C VAL A 19 -12.77 8.25 -24.94
N VAL A 20 -13.09 9.53 -24.71
CA VAL A 20 -12.16 10.50 -24.12
C VAL A 20 -11.74 10.07 -22.72
N VAL A 21 -12.66 9.57 -21.90
CA VAL A 21 -12.33 9.03 -20.56
C VAL A 21 -11.39 7.84 -20.67
N PHE A 22 -11.61 6.94 -21.62
CA PHE A 22 -10.72 5.80 -21.86
C PHE A 22 -9.30 6.24 -22.23
N ILE A 23 -9.18 7.25 -23.11
CA ILE A 23 -7.91 7.85 -23.50
C ILE A 23 -7.24 8.53 -22.29
N ALA A 24 -8.00 9.25 -21.47
CA ALA A 24 -7.48 9.90 -20.27
C ALA A 24 -6.90 8.89 -19.28
N LEU A 25 -7.59 7.76 -19.04
CA LEU A 25 -7.08 6.67 -18.20
C LEU A 25 -5.82 6.04 -18.78
N LEU A 26 -5.78 5.81 -20.10
CA LEU A 26 -4.60 5.28 -20.78
C LEU A 26 -3.41 6.25 -20.66
N ALA A 27 -3.64 7.55 -20.81
CA ALA A 27 -2.63 8.58 -20.64
C ALA A 27 -2.05 8.59 -19.21
N ILE A 28 -2.91 8.54 -18.19
CA ILE A 28 -2.47 8.48 -16.79
C ILE A 28 -1.67 7.20 -16.53
N ALA A 29 -2.14 6.05 -17.01
CA ALA A 29 -1.42 4.78 -16.87
C ALA A 29 -0.04 4.82 -17.57
N TYR A 30 0.03 5.44 -18.75
CA TYR A 30 1.28 5.58 -19.50
C TYR A 30 2.28 6.49 -18.77
N ILE A 31 1.81 7.62 -18.23
CA ILE A 31 2.63 8.52 -17.41
C ILE A 31 3.18 7.79 -16.19
N ILE A 32 2.37 7.00 -15.48
CA ILE A 32 2.81 6.19 -14.33
C ILE A 32 3.86 5.17 -14.75
N ASN A 33 3.71 4.50 -15.89
CA ASN A 33 4.71 3.55 -16.40
C ASN A 33 6.05 4.24 -16.72
N ILE A 34 6.01 5.43 -17.35
CA ILE A 34 7.22 6.22 -17.62
C ILE A 34 7.89 6.65 -16.30
N LEU A 35 7.10 7.16 -15.35
CA LEU A 35 7.61 7.52 -14.03
C LEU A 35 8.23 6.31 -13.33
N LYS A 36 7.56 5.15 -13.36
CA LYS A 36 8.08 3.90 -12.79
C LYS A 36 9.42 3.53 -13.40
N ILE A 37 9.61 3.60 -14.72
CA ILE A 37 10.91 3.25 -15.32
C ILE A 37 12.00 4.29 -15.01
N VAL A 38 11.66 5.58 -14.92
CA VAL A 38 12.61 6.63 -14.54
C VAL A 38 12.99 6.54 -13.05
N LEU A 39 12.04 6.22 -12.18
CA LEU A 39 12.23 6.10 -10.73
C LEU A 39 12.88 4.76 -10.33
N ASN A 40 12.50 3.65 -10.97
CA ASN A 40 13.07 2.31 -10.75
C ASN A 40 14.34 2.05 -11.57
N GLY A 41 15.05 3.10 -12.00
CA GLY A 41 16.29 3.02 -12.79
C GLY A 41 17.50 2.37 -12.08
N LYS A 42 17.29 1.36 -11.22
CA LYS A 42 18.36 0.60 -10.59
C LYS A 42 18.03 -0.83 -10.14
N GLU A 43 16.99 -1.47 -10.68
CA GLU A 43 16.83 -2.93 -10.49
C GLU A 43 16.32 -3.59 -11.78
N GLU A 44 17.27 -3.99 -12.64
CA GLU A 44 17.03 -5.09 -13.57
C GLU A 44 17.23 -6.41 -12.84
N LYS A 45 16.15 -7.19 -12.74
CA LYS A 45 16.07 -8.57 -13.25
C LYS A 45 14.63 -9.06 -13.22
N GLU A 46 14.01 -8.95 -14.38
CA GLU A 46 13.38 -10.06 -15.09
C GLU A 46 12.50 -11.02 -14.25
N LYS A 47 11.17 -10.88 -14.46
CA LYS A 47 10.32 -12.00 -14.91
C LYS A 47 9.01 -11.46 -15.45
N GLU A 48 8.95 -11.35 -16.76
CA GLU A 48 7.70 -11.53 -17.49
C GLU A 48 7.21 -12.95 -17.22
N GLN A 49 6.09 -13.09 -16.53
CA GLN A 49 5.17 -14.19 -16.76
C GLN A 49 3.75 -13.66 -16.67
N GLY A 50 3.06 -13.72 -17.81
CA GLY A 50 1.73 -14.30 -17.87
C GLY A 50 0.62 -13.48 -17.22
N LEU A 51 -0.17 -12.87 -18.10
CA LEU A 51 -1.59 -12.71 -17.87
C LEU A 51 -2.18 -14.06 -17.41
N GLU A 52 -2.53 -14.19 -16.14
CA GLU A 52 -3.70 -14.97 -15.74
C GLU A 52 -4.33 -14.32 -14.52
N ASN A 53 -5.37 -13.54 -14.80
CA ASN A 53 -6.39 -13.21 -13.84
C ASN A 53 -6.99 -14.53 -13.34
N LYS A 54 -6.56 -14.99 -12.18
CA LYS A 54 -7.37 -15.89 -11.38
C LYS A 54 -7.18 -15.62 -9.90
N GLU A 55 -8.34 -15.50 -9.26
CA GLU A 55 -8.56 -15.54 -7.83
C GLU A 55 -8.16 -14.28 -7.06
N ILE A 56 -9.20 -13.44 -6.91
CA ILE A 56 -9.71 -12.98 -5.62
C ILE A 56 -9.22 -13.90 -4.49
N VAL A 57 -8.00 -13.67 -3.97
CA VAL A 57 -7.57 -14.28 -2.71
C VAL A 57 -8.12 -13.39 -1.62
N GLN A 58 -9.24 -13.89 -1.10
CA GLN A 58 -9.84 -13.60 0.19
C GLN A 58 -8.80 -13.10 1.20
N ILE A 59 -9.24 -12.07 1.93
CA ILE A 59 -8.68 -11.58 3.18
C ILE A 59 -8.19 -12.78 3.99
N LYS A 60 -6.88 -13.04 3.91
CA LYS A 60 -6.23 -14.06 4.71
C LYS A 60 -5.99 -13.42 6.06
N GLU A 61 -6.99 -13.57 6.91
CA GLU A 61 -6.85 -13.55 8.36
C GLU A 61 -5.53 -14.25 8.71
N VAL A 62 -4.57 -13.46 9.22
CA VAL A 62 -3.25 -13.95 9.63
C VAL A 62 -3.44 -14.64 10.98
N GLU A 63 -4.13 -15.77 10.96
CA GLU A 63 -3.95 -16.80 11.98
C GLU A 63 -2.61 -17.48 11.73
N GLY A 64 -1.74 -17.40 12.74
CA GLY A 64 -0.68 -18.36 13.01
C GLY A 64 0.26 -18.64 11.84
N THR A 65 1.14 -17.70 11.49
CA THR A 65 2.37 -18.11 10.81
C THR A 65 3.29 -18.73 11.88
N PRO A 66 3.72 -19.99 11.75
CA PRO A 66 4.76 -20.54 12.62
C PRO A 66 6.02 -19.66 12.51
N PRO A 67 6.87 -19.58 13.55
CA PRO A 67 8.05 -18.74 13.52
C PRO A 67 8.96 -19.23 12.39
N LYS A 68 8.84 -18.58 11.21
CA LYS A 68 9.98 -18.50 10.33
C LYS A 68 11.04 -17.81 11.17
N GLU A 69 12.17 -18.48 11.34
CA GLU A 69 13.45 -17.83 11.59
C GLU A 69 13.76 -16.94 10.37
N ALA A 70 12.90 -15.96 10.15
CA ALA A 70 12.98 -15.01 9.08
C ALA A 70 14.10 -14.06 9.50
N ASP A 71 15.09 -14.02 8.64
CA ASP A 71 16.21 -13.09 8.63
C ASP A 71 15.66 -11.65 8.50
N ASP A 72 15.02 -11.14 9.55
CA ASP A 72 14.37 -9.83 9.61
C ASP A 72 15.42 -8.71 9.75
N LYS A 73 16.47 -8.75 8.91
CA LYS A 73 17.55 -7.74 8.84
C LYS A 73 16.98 -6.34 8.62
N GLU A 74 15.93 -6.23 7.83
CA GLU A 74 15.21 -4.98 7.60
C GLU A 74 14.63 -4.42 8.90
N LEU A 75 14.00 -5.27 9.71
CA LEU A 75 13.43 -4.88 11.01
C LEU A 75 14.54 -4.43 11.97
N VAL A 76 15.64 -5.19 12.05
CA VAL A 76 16.80 -4.86 12.87
C VAL A 76 17.42 -3.53 12.42
N ALA A 77 17.55 -3.28 11.12
CA ALA A 77 18.11 -2.06 10.57
C ALA A 77 17.26 -0.82 10.89
N VAL A 78 15.94 -0.89 10.70
CA VAL A 78 15.03 0.21 11.01
C VAL A 78 15.01 0.50 12.52
N ILE A 79 14.96 -0.52 13.36
CA ILE A 79 15.00 -0.35 14.82
C ILE A 79 16.35 0.24 15.26
N ALA A 80 17.47 -0.27 14.74
CA ALA A 80 18.79 0.25 15.06
C ALA A 80 18.96 1.71 14.62
N ALA A 81 18.48 2.08 13.43
CA ALA A 81 18.49 3.45 12.93
C ALA A 81 17.63 4.39 13.80
N ALA A 82 16.45 3.95 14.21
CA ALA A 82 15.59 4.74 15.09
C ALA A 82 16.24 4.98 16.48
N ILE A 83 16.84 3.94 17.07
CA ILE A 83 17.56 4.06 18.34
C ILE A 83 18.79 4.96 18.20
N ALA A 84 19.58 4.76 17.14
CA ALA A 84 20.73 5.59 16.79
C ALA A 84 20.35 7.07 16.68
N SER A 85 19.28 7.35 15.95
CA SER A 85 18.76 8.72 15.78
C SER A 85 18.22 9.31 17.08
N SER A 86 17.54 8.51 17.91
CA SER A 86 16.96 8.96 19.18
C SER A 86 18.03 9.32 20.21
N LEU A 87 19.10 8.53 20.27
CA LEU A 87 20.20 8.73 21.22
C LEU A 87 21.34 9.60 20.66
N GLY A 88 21.30 9.97 19.37
CA GLY A 88 22.38 10.72 18.70
C GLY A 88 23.68 9.91 18.57
N VAL A 89 23.56 8.58 18.54
CA VAL A 89 24.69 7.65 18.54
C VAL A 89 24.79 6.94 17.18
N ALA A 90 26.00 6.77 16.64
CA ALA A 90 26.26 5.94 15.45
C ALA A 90 25.90 4.45 15.65
N ILE A 91 25.48 3.79 14.58
CA ILE A 91 25.01 2.38 14.54
C ILE A 91 25.94 1.34 15.21
N PRO A 92 27.28 1.33 15.00
CA PRO A 92 28.13 0.25 15.52
C PRO A 92 28.22 0.18 17.06
N GLN A 93 27.75 1.20 17.78
CA GLN A 93 27.73 1.18 19.25
C GLN A 93 26.42 0.62 19.85
N ILE A 94 25.46 0.24 19.01
CA ILE A 94 24.19 -0.36 19.43
C ILE A 94 24.22 -1.86 19.13
N ARG A 95 23.86 -2.68 20.13
CA ARG A 95 23.79 -4.16 19.99
C ARG A 95 22.41 -4.67 20.39
N ILE A 96 21.67 -5.20 19.43
CA ILE A 96 20.33 -5.80 19.64
C ILE A 96 20.50 -7.31 19.86
N LYS A 97 20.10 -7.81 21.04
CA LYS A 97 20.28 -9.22 21.42
C LYS A 97 19.06 -10.09 21.13
N THR A 98 17.85 -9.56 21.33
CA THR A 98 16.62 -10.32 21.16
C THR A 98 15.48 -9.38 20.80
N ILE A 99 14.73 -9.73 19.75
CA ILE A 99 13.48 -9.08 19.38
C ILE A 99 12.38 -10.11 19.60
N ARG A 100 11.41 -9.79 20.46
CA ARG A 100 10.25 -10.64 20.71
C ARG A 100 9.00 -9.80 20.54
N ARG A 101 8.16 -10.17 19.58
CA ARG A 101 6.82 -9.58 19.46
C ARG A 101 5.96 -10.12 20.59
N ILE A 102 5.49 -9.25 21.46
CA ILE A 102 4.45 -9.60 22.42
C ILE A 102 3.11 -9.54 21.67
N ASN A 103 2.38 -10.65 21.62
CA ASN A 103 1.02 -10.64 21.12
C ASN A 103 0.14 -10.03 22.20
N THR A 104 -0.12 -8.73 22.12
CA THR A 104 -1.18 -8.13 22.92
C THR A 104 -2.50 -8.59 22.31
N LEU A 105 -3.28 -9.39 23.06
CA LEU A 105 -4.62 -9.81 22.63
C LEU A 105 -5.54 -8.63 22.30
N SER A 106 -5.20 -7.44 22.83
CA SER A 106 -5.80 -6.17 22.45
C SER A 106 -4.85 -5.38 21.54
N PRO A 107 -5.22 -5.08 20.28
CA PRO A 107 -4.48 -4.11 19.47
C PRO A 107 -4.52 -2.71 20.12
N ALA A 108 -3.50 -1.89 19.90
CA ALA A 108 -3.40 -0.55 20.50
C ALA A 108 -4.63 0.34 20.24
N TRP A 109 -5.28 0.18 19.07
CA TRP A 109 -6.53 0.85 18.73
C TRP A 109 -7.70 0.46 19.65
N SER A 110 -7.83 -0.82 20.03
CA SER A 110 -8.94 -1.28 20.87
C SER A 110 -8.77 -0.87 22.34
N GLU A 111 -7.53 -0.65 22.79
CA GLU A 111 -7.25 -0.03 24.07
C GLU A 111 -7.53 1.47 24.06
N ALA A 112 -7.08 2.18 23.02
CA ALA A 112 -7.32 3.62 22.86
C ALA A 112 -8.82 3.92 22.79
N GLY A 113 -9.60 3.19 21.99
CA GLY A 113 -11.05 3.37 21.89
C GLY A 113 -11.79 3.10 23.20
N ARG A 114 -11.39 2.10 23.98
CA ARG A 114 -11.95 1.89 25.34
C ARG A 114 -11.60 3.03 26.28
N LYS A 115 -10.34 3.49 26.27
CA LYS A 115 -9.90 4.61 27.10
C LYS A 115 -10.70 5.87 26.77
N GLU A 116 -10.87 6.20 25.49
CA GLU A 116 -11.70 7.32 25.04
C GLU A 116 -13.16 7.18 25.47
N GLN A 117 -13.75 5.98 25.33
CA GLN A 117 -15.13 5.73 25.79
C GLN A 117 -15.29 5.88 27.30
N ILE A 118 -14.31 5.46 28.09
CA ILE A 118 -14.35 5.57 29.55
C ILE A 118 -14.12 7.01 29.98
N THR A 119 -13.09 7.67 29.43
CA THR A 119 -12.75 9.06 29.75
C THR A 119 -13.84 10.04 29.33
N ASN A 120 -14.55 9.80 28.22
CA ASN A 120 -15.66 10.64 27.77
C ASN A 120 -16.98 10.41 28.57
N ARG A 121 -17.01 9.40 29.45
CA ARG A 121 -18.16 9.08 30.31
C ARG A 121 -17.96 9.51 31.78
N LEU A 122 -16.76 9.97 32.14
CA LEU A 122 -16.47 10.66 33.41
C LEU A 122 -16.53 12.17 33.22
#